data_AF-A0A8T5NV81-F1
#
_entry.id   AF-A0A8T5NV81-F1
#
_cell.length_a   1.000
_cell.length_b   1.000
_cell.length_c   1.000
_cell.angle_alpha   90.00
_cell.angle_beta   90.00
_cell.angle_gamma   90.00
#
_symmetry.space_group_name_H-M   'P 1'
#
loop_
_entity.id
_entity.type
_entity.pdbx_description
1 polymer ?
#
loop_
_entity_poly.entity_id
_entity_poly.type
_entity_poly.pdbx_seq_one_letter_code
_entity_poly.pdbx_strand_id
1 'polypeptide(L)'
;GFLILALFFIAMFKIDMQNLVTLNFSNVLLPYGVVFFALLGMAAIPELKEELIKEKKKLKKAIIIGMLIPIAVYILFSIAIVGTTGLQTTEIATIGLGNLLGNHILILGNLFAIFPMATSFLTLGLALKWTYQYDYKYNKHIAWVLTCFLPLGVALSKFTGFIQIIGISGSIAGGLGGLAIIFMHRNAQKMGDRKPEYSLKPRFILDALLFVIFTGGIIYTILTL
;
A
#
# COMPACT_ATOMS: atom_id res chain seq x y z
N GLY A 1 -8.52 8.53 6.59
CA GLY A 1 -8.40 8.46 8.06
C GLY A 1 -9.77 8.45 8.74
N PHE A 2 -10.45 9.59 8.77
CA PHE A 2 -11.70 9.77 9.56
C PHE A 2 -12.83 8.77 9.21
N LEU A 3 -13.05 8.48 7.93
CA LEU A 3 -14.04 7.47 7.52
C LEU A 3 -13.68 6.05 7.96
N ILE A 4 -12.41 5.65 7.87
CA ILE A 4 -11.99 4.31 8.30
C ILE A 4 -12.29 4.14 9.80
N LEU A 5 -12.02 5.19 10.59
CA LEU A 5 -12.37 5.22 12.01
C LEU A 5 -13.89 5.21 12.23
N ALA A 6 -14.66 5.99 11.47
CA ALA A 6 -16.12 6.00 11.57
C ALA A 6 -16.75 4.64 11.22
N LEU A 7 -16.27 4.01 10.14
CA LEU A 7 -16.71 2.66 9.74
C LEU A 7 -16.29 1.61 10.76
N PHE A 8 -15.09 1.73 11.33
CA PHE A 8 -14.67 0.88 12.45
C PHE A 8 -15.62 1.03 13.65
N PHE A 9 -15.97 2.26 14.02
CA PHE A 9 -16.90 2.52 15.12
C PHE A 9 -18.31 2.00 14.85
N ILE A 10 -18.77 2.00 13.60
CA ILE A 10 -20.08 1.43 13.26
C ILE A 10 -20.02 -0.10 13.26
N ALA A 11 -18.95 -0.67 12.70
CA ALA A 11 -18.75 -2.11 12.62
C ALA A 11 -18.59 -2.76 14.00
N MET A 12 -17.88 -2.12 14.92
CA MET A 12 -17.56 -2.73 16.22
C MET A 12 -18.78 -3.16 17.05
N PHE A 13 -19.93 -2.52 16.85
CA PHE A 13 -21.17 -2.85 17.56
C PHE A 13 -21.85 -4.14 17.07
N LYS A 14 -21.44 -4.70 15.93
CA LYS A 14 -22.02 -5.92 15.33
C LYS A 14 -21.01 -7.05 15.17
N ILE A 15 -19.88 -7.00 15.88
CA ILE A 15 -18.86 -8.05 15.78
C ILE A 15 -19.41 -9.34 16.39
N ASP A 16 -19.39 -10.41 15.61
CA ASP A 16 -19.56 -11.77 16.09
C ASP A 16 -18.18 -12.44 16.18
N MET A 17 -17.85 -12.98 17.37
CA MET A 17 -16.58 -13.66 17.60
C MET A 17 -16.44 -14.94 16.76
N GLN A 18 -17.54 -15.57 16.34
CA GLN A 18 -17.51 -16.76 15.48
C GLN A 18 -16.89 -16.46 14.11
N ASN A 19 -17.05 -15.22 13.62
CA ASN A 19 -16.50 -14.79 12.34
C ASN A 19 -14.97 -14.67 12.34
N LEU A 20 -14.33 -14.56 13.51
CA LEU A 20 -12.87 -14.41 13.64
C LEU A 20 -12.13 -15.77 13.73
N VAL A 21 -12.84 -16.88 13.92
CA VAL A 21 -12.24 -18.21 14.13
C VAL A 21 -11.88 -18.90 12.80
N THR A 22 -12.26 -18.34 11.65
CA THR A 22 -12.01 -18.92 10.32
C THR A 22 -10.55 -18.75 9.82
N LEU A 23 -9.58 -18.59 10.72
CA LEU A 23 -8.17 -18.40 10.36
C LEU A 23 -7.56 -19.71 9.81
N ASN A 24 -7.36 -19.75 8.49
CA ASN A 24 -6.62 -20.83 7.84
C ASN A 24 -5.15 -20.44 7.69
N PHE A 25 -4.28 -21.09 8.46
CA PHE A 25 -2.83 -20.84 8.44
C PHE A 25 -2.17 -21.11 7.08
N SER A 26 -2.80 -21.93 6.23
CA SER A 26 -2.32 -22.20 4.87
C SER A 26 -2.37 -20.95 3.97
N ASN A 27 -3.23 -19.99 4.30
CA ASN A 27 -3.47 -18.79 3.49
C ASN A 27 -2.76 -17.54 4.03
N VAL A 28 -1.87 -17.67 5.02
CA VAL A 28 -1.21 -16.52 5.67
C VAL A 28 -0.33 -15.72 4.71
N LEU A 29 0.23 -16.37 3.69
CA LEU A 29 1.05 -15.72 2.66
C LEU A 29 0.23 -15.13 1.51
N LEU A 30 -1.05 -15.49 1.38
CA LEU A 30 -1.92 -15.03 0.31
C LEU A 30 -2.01 -13.49 0.23
N PRO A 31 -2.24 -12.75 1.34
CA PRO A 31 -2.32 -11.30 1.28
C PRO A 31 -0.95 -10.59 1.27
N TYR A 32 0.17 -11.31 1.06
CA TYR A 32 1.52 -10.72 1.14
C TYR A 32 1.65 -9.43 0.31
N GLY A 33 1.28 -9.48 -0.97
CA GLY A 33 1.39 -8.32 -1.86
C GLY A 33 0.49 -7.17 -1.45
N VAL A 34 -0.71 -7.48 -0.97
CA VAL A 34 -1.68 -6.48 -0.50
C VAL A 34 -1.19 -5.78 0.76
N VAL A 35 -0.67 -6.53 1.72
CA VAL A 35 -0.07 -5.99 2.94
C VAL A 35 1.14 -5.12 2.58
N PHE A 36 1.98 -5.59 1.66
CA PHE A 36 3.15 -4.83 1.24
C PHE A 36 2.76 -3.52 0.56
N PHE A 37 1.79 -3.55 -0.36
CA PHE A 37 1.23 -2.37 -0.99
C PHE A 37 0.68 -1.36 0.02
N ALA A 38 -0.09 -1.84 1.01
CA ALA A 38 -0.72 -0.99 2.01
C ALA A 38 0.29 -0.26 2.92
N LEU A 39 1.51 -0.80 3.04
CA LEU A 39 2.58 -0.26 3.87
C LEU A 39 3.69 0.43 3.05
N LEU A 40 3.49 0.64 1.74
CA LEU A 40 4.42 1.42 0.91
C LEU A 40 4.39 2.90 1.32
N GLY A 41 5.47 3.37 1.93
CA GLY A 41 5.64 4.77 2.35
C GLY A 41 6.98 5.40 1.95
N MET A 42 7.78 4.70 1.15
CA MET A 42 9.17 5.10 0.86
C MET A 42 9.29 6.47 0.18
N ALA A 43 8.34 6.84 -0.69
CA ALA A 43 8.35 8.12 -1.40
C ALA A 43 8.18 9.34 -0.48
N ALA A 44 7.55 9.16 0.69
CA ALA A 44 7.35 10.24 1.65
C ALA A 44 8.57 10.50 2.55
N ILE A 45 9.54 9.58 2.59
CA ILE A 45 10.71 9.69 3.49
C ILE A 45 11.62 10.89 3.12
N PRO A 46 11.95 11.13 1.83
CA PRO A 46 12.70 12.32 1.44
C PRO A 46 11.98 13.63 1.79
N GLU A 47 10.68 13.72 1.52
CA GLU A 47 9.87 14.91 1.84
C GLU A 47 9.84 15.16 3.35
N LEU A 48 9.61 14.11 4.14
CA LEU A 48 9.65 14.18 5.60
C LEU A 48 11.01 14.68 6.13
N LYS A 49 12.10 14.29 5.46
CA LYS A 49 13.45 14.75 5.81
C LYS A 49 13.62 16.24 5.52
N GLU A 50 13.11 16.74 4.39
CA GLU A 50 13.15 18.17 4.05
C GLU A 50 12.34 19.01 5.06
N GLU A 51 11.17 18.52 5.49
CA GLU A 51 10.39 19.19 6.54
C GLU A 51 11.10 19.19 7.91
N LEU A 52 11.87 18.14 8.21
CA LEU A 52 12.59 18.00 9.48
C LEU A 52 14.05 18.46 9.41
N ILE A 53 14.44 19.32 8.47
CA ILE A 53 15.83 19.82 8.32
C ILE A 53 16.38 20.39 9.63
N LYS A 54 15.55 21.12 10.40
CA LYS A 54 15.93 21.71 11.69
C LYS A 54 15.97 20.71 12.84
N GLU A 55 15.34 19.56 12.67
CA GLU A 55 15.01 18.58 13.72
C GLU A 55 15.38 17.15 13.31
N LYS A 56 16.57 17.00 12.68
CA LYS A 56 17.06 15.74 12.08
C LYS A 56 16.99 14.53 13.02
N LYS A 57 17.16 14.73 14.33
CA LYS A 57 17.07 13.67 15.35
C LYS A 57 15.66 13.07 15.47
N LYS A 58 14.62 13.82 15.13
CA LYS A 58 13.22 13.38 15.15
C LYS A 58 12.86 12.51 13.94
N LEU A 59 13.65 12.52 12.87
CA LEU A 59 13.36 11.80 11.63
C LEU A 59 13.10 10.31 11.86
N LYS A 60 13.98 9.62 12.60
CA LYS A 60 13.79 8.18 12.91
C LYS A 60 12.48 7.93 13.68
N LYS A 61 12.18 8.77 14.68
CA LYS A 61 10.96 8.64 15.48
C LYS A 61 9.71 8.90 14.63
N ALA A 62 9.76 9.89 13.75
CA ALA A 62 8.68 10.22 12.84
C ALA A 62 8.40 9.07 11.85
N ILE A 63 9.45 8.44 11.29
CA ILE A 63 9.29 7.25 10.42
C ILE A 63 8.64 6.09 11.19
N ILE A 64 9.11 5.79 12.40
CA ILE A 64 8.57 4.67 13.20
C ILE A 64 7.10 4.92 13.56
N ILE A 65 6.77 6.11 14.08
CA ILE A 65 5.39 6.46 14.46
C ILE A 65 4.49 6.49 13.21
N GLY A 66 4.97 7.09 12.13
CA GLY A 66 4.27 7.17 10.85
C GLY A 66 3.97 5.80 10.24
N MET A 67 4.78 4.78 10.55
CA MET A 67 4.55 3.40 10.13
C MET A 67 3.63 2.62 11.09
N LEU A 68 3.80 2.81 12.41
CA LEU A 68 3.00 2.10 13.42
C LEU A 68 1.52 2.51 13.40
N ILE A 69 1.21 3.78 13.11
CA ILE A 69 -0.17 4.28 13.06
C ILE A 69 -1.00 3.55 11.97
N PRO A 70 -0.57 3.50 10.68
CA PRO A 70 -1.26 2.73 9.65
C PRO A 70 -1.43 1.24 10.01
N ILE A 71 -0.38 0.60 10.54
CA ILE A 71 -0.45 -0.81 10.95
C ILE A 71 -1.57 -1.03 11.97
N ALA A 72 -1.61 -0.21 13.02
CA ALA A 72 -2.64 -0.31 14.04
C ALA A 72 -4.04 -0.08 13.47
N VAL A 73 -4.20 0.94 12.61
CA VAL A 73 -5.48 1.25 11.96
C VAL A 73 -5.93 0.09 11.06
N TYR A 74 -5.03 -0.53 10.30
CA TYR A 74 -5.37 -1.67 9.43
C TYR A 74 -5.75 -2.90 10.22
N ILE A 75 -5.06 -3.22 11.32
CA ILE A 75 -5.41 -4.35 12.19
C ILE A 75 -6.82 -4.13 12.78
N LEU A 76 -7.07 -2.96 13.38
CA LEU A 76 -8.37 -2.63 13.96
C LEU A 76 -9.48 -2.69 12.91
N PHE A 77 -9.27 -2.07 11.74
CA PHE A 77 -10.23 -2.09 10.65
C PHE A 77 -10.50 -3.51 10.15
N SER A 78 -9.47 -4.33 9.96
CA SER A 78 -9.62 -5.71 9.49
C SER A 78 -10.40 -6.56 10.48
N ILE A 79 -10.11 -6.46 11.79
CA ILE A 79 -10.86 -7.17 12.84
C ILE A 79 -12.33 -6.75 12.83
N ALA A 80 -12.62 -5.45 12.70
CA ALA A 80 -13.99 -4.96 12.72
C ALA A 80 -14.78 -5.39 11.47
N ILE A 81 -14.19 -5.31 10.29
CA ILE A 81 -14.85 -5.75 9.05
C ILE A 81 -15.03 -7.26 9.06
N VAL A 82 -13.97 -8.05 9.24
CA VAL A 82 -14.08 -9.52 9.24
C VAL A 82 -14.98 -10.00 10.38
N GLY A 83 -14.91 -9.39 11.56
CA GLY A 83 -15.79 -9.71 12.69
C GLY A 83 -17.26 -9.43 12.42
N THR A 84 -17.60 -8.48 11.55
CA THR A 84 -18.99 -8.17 11.19
C THR A 84 -19.50 -8.96 9.99
N THR A 85 -18.68 -9.13 8.95
CA THR A 85 -19.11 -9.75 7.68
C THR A 85 -18.76 -11.23 7.56
N GLY A 86 -17.81 -11.73 8.35
CA GLY A 86 -17.37 -13.12 8.33
C GLY A 86 -16.96 -13.60 6.93
N LEU A 87 -17.47 -14.75 6.51
CA LEU A 87 -17.22 -15.32 5.17
C LEU A 87 -17.79 -14.48 4.02
N GLN A 88 -18.70 -13.54 4.29
CA GLN A 88 -19.25 -12.62 3.28
C GLN A 88 -18.40 -11.36 3.08
N THR A 89 -17.18 -11.33 3.63
CA THR A 89 -16.26 -10.22 3.43
C THR A 89 -15.91 -10.08 1.95
N THR A 90 -16.30 -8.96 1.35
CA THR A 90 -16.01 -8.65 -0.05
C THR A 90 -14.62 -8.01 -0.20
N GLU A 91 -14.08 -8.02 -1.42
CA GLU A 91 -12.79 -7.38 -1.73
C GLU A 91 -12.75 -5.89 -1.35
N ILE A 92 -13.89 -5.21 -1.48
CA ILE A 92 -14.08 -3.81 -1.08
C ILE A 92 -14.94 -3.78 0.18
N ALA A 93 -14.33 -3.44 1.32
CA ALA A 93 -14.99 -3.51 2.63
C ALA A 93 -16.26 -2.64 2.74
N THR A 94 -16.31 -1.48 2.09
CA THR A 94 -17.49 -0.60 2.09
C THR A 94 -18.71 -1.25 1.44
N ILE A 95 -18.50 -2.15 0.47
CA ILE A 95 -19.57 -2.90 -0.18
C ILE A 95 -20.11 -3.96 0.76
N GLY A 96 -19.25 -4.81 1.32
CA GLY A 96 -19.65 -5.89 2.24
C GLY A 96 -20.37 -5.36 3.48
N LEU A 97 -19.83 -4.30 4.09
CA LEU A 97 -20.44 -3.65 5.23
C LEU A 97 -21.75 -2.91 4.87
N GLY A 98 -21.81 -2.29 3.69
CA GLY A 98 -23.02 -1.66 3.17
C GLY A 98 -24.16 -2.66 2.92
N ASN A 99 -23.84 -3.85 2.39
CA ASN A 99 -24.82 -4.92 2.18
C ASN A 99 -25.42 -5.41 3.51
N LEU A 100 -24.64 -5.41 4.59
CA LEU A 100 -25.08 -5.86 5.91
C LEU A 100 -25.83 -4.78 6.71
N LEU A 101 -25.41 -3.51 6.59
CA LEU A 101 -25.97 -2.40 7.37
C LEU A 101 -27.07 -1.61 6.66
N GLY A 102 -27.27 -1.84 5.36
CA GLY A 102 -28.35 -1.24 4.57
C GLY A 102 -27.88 -0.23 3.54
N ASN A 103 -28.78 0.08 2.59
CA ASN A 103 -28.46 0.80 1.36
C ASN A 103 -27.90 2.23 1.59
N HIS A 104 -28.30 2.90 2.68
CA HIS A 104 -27.78 4.23 3.02
C HIS A 104 -26.27 4.21 3.31
N ILE A 105 -25.81 3.22 4.08
CA ILE A 105 -24.39 3.07 4.41
C ILE A 105 -23.60 2.60 3.19
N LEU A 106 -24.20 1.74 2.36
CA LEU A 106 -23.62 1.34 1.07
C LEU A 106 -23.34 2.56 0.17
N ILE A 107 -24.33 3.44 -0.01
CA ILE A 107 -24.18 4.62 -0.87
C ILE A 107 -23.16 5.61 -0.27
N LEU A 108 -23.30 5.95 1.02
CA LEU A 108 -22.41 6.90 1.68
C LEU A 108 -20.97 6.41 1.76
N GLY A 109 -20.77 5.13 2.10
CA GLY A 109 -19.45 4.51 2.17
C GLY A 109 -18.73 4.51 0.83
N ASN A 110 -19.43 4.17 -0.25
CA ASN A 110 -18.83 4.16 -1.59
C ASN A 110 -18.62 5.56 -2.16
N LEU A 111 -19.55 6.51 -1.96
CA LEU A 111 -19.33 7.92 -2.34
C LEU A 111 -18.10 8.49 -1.65
N PHE A 112 -17.96 8.22 -0.35
CA PHE A 112 -16.79 8.68 0.37
C PHE A 112 -15.52 7.97 -0.12
N ALA A 113 -15.56 6.69 -0.47
CA ALA A 113 -14.39 5.99 -1.01
C ALA A 113 -13.93 6.56 -2.36
N ILE A 114 -14.86 7.05 -3.20
CA ILE A 114 -14.54 7.63 -4.52
C ILE A 114 -13.68 8.89 -4.39
N PHE A 115 -13.93 9.77 -3.42
CA PHE A 115 -13.18 11.04 -3.33
C PHE A 115 -11.66 10.83 -3.08
N PRO A 116 -11.22 10.06 -2.07
CA PRO A 116 -9.80 9.73 -1.90
C PRO A 116 -9.21 8.97 -3.09
N MET A 117 -9.96 8.03 -3.68
CA MET A 117 -9.46 7.31 -4.85
C MET A 117 -9.24 8.25 -6.05
N ALA A 118 -10.16 9.18 -6.29
CA ALA A 118 -10.04 10.17 -7.35
C ALA A 118 -8.85 11.12 -7.13
N THR A 119 -8.66 11.62 -5.90
CA THR A 119 -7.53 12.51 -5.61
C THR A 119 -6.19 11.77 -5.72
N SER A 120 -6.09 10.54 -5.20
CA SER A 120 -4.89 9.71 -5.35
C SER A 120 -4.60 9.37 -6.81
N PHE A 121 -5.64 9.06 -7.61
CA PHE A 121 -5.48 8.81 -9.04
C PHE A 121 -4.95 10.04 -9.79
N LEU A 122 -5.45 11.24 -9.50
CA LEU A 122 -4.98 12.46 -10.12
C LEU A 122 -3.50 12.73 -9.78
N THR A 123 -3.11 12.60 -8.51
CA THR A 123 -1.73 12.81 -8.08
C THR A 123 -0.77 11.81 -8.74
N LEU A 124 -1.10 10.52 -8.70
CA LEU A 124 -0.24 9.47 -9.27
C LEU A 124 -0.25 9.51 -10.80
N GLY A 125 -1.38 9.85 -11.42
CA GLY A 125 -1.49 10.06 -12.86
C GLY A 125 -0.62 11.22 -13.33
N LEU A 126 -0.63 12.35 -12.61
CA LEU A 126 0.28 13.47 -12.92
C LEU A 126 1.75 13.07 -12.80
N ALA A 127 2.12 12.34 -11.73
CA ALA A 127 3.47 11.82 -11.57
C ALA A 127 3.87 10.92 -12.75
N LEU A 128 3.02 9.97 -13.14
CA LEU A 128 3.27 9.07 -14.27
C LEU A 128 3.39 9.83 -15.60
N LYS A 129 2.53 10.83 -15.82
CA LYS A 129 2.60 11.70 -17.00
C LYS A 129 3.94 12.43 -17.04
N TRP A 130 4.41 12.98 -15.91
CA TRP A 130 5.69 13.65 -15.82
C TRP A 130 6.85 12.69 -16.07
N THR A 131 6.81 11.46 -15.56
CA THR A 131 7.77 10.42 -15.90
C THR A 131 7.82 10.19 -17.42
N TYR A 132 6.67 10.07 -18.10
CA TYR A 132 6.67 9.93 -19.56
C TYR A 132 7.24 11.15 -20.29
N GLN A 133 6.99 12.36 -19.81
CA GLN A 133 7.45 13.58 -20.47
C GLN A 133 8.92 13.91 -20.21
N TYR A 134 9.38 13.79 -18.97
CA TYR A 134 10.72 14.21 -18.58
C TYR A 134 11.73 13.06 -18.69
N ASP A 135 11.35 11.86 -18.27
CA ASP A 135 12.28 10.72 -18.27
C ASP A 135 12.27 10.01 -19.63
N TYR A 136 11.09 9.70 -20.17
CA TYR A 136 10.95 9.04 -21.48
C TYR A 136 10.85 10.01 -22.67
N LYS A 137 10.81 11.32 -22.43
CA LYS A 137 10.79 12.37 -23.46
C LYS A 137 9.62 12.28 -24.46
N TYR A 138 8.49 11.70 -24.06
CA TYR A 138 7.29 11.65 -24.89
C TYR A 138 6.58 13.00 -24.94
N ASN A 139 5.90 13.26 -26.06
CA ASN A 139 5.12 14.50 -26.21
C ASN A 139 3.94 14.53 -25.22
N LYS A 140 3.43 15.74 -24.93
CA LYS A 140 2.38 15.96 -23.92
C LYS A 140 1.09 15.17 -24.17
N HIS A 141 0.74 14.97 -25.44
CA HIS A 141 -0.49 14.28 -25.83
C HIS A 141 -0.37 12.76 -25.64
N ILE A 142 0.72 12.16 -26.10
CA ILE A 142 1.01 10.73 -25.92
C ILE A 142 1.14 10.41 -24.43
N ALA A 143 1.87 11.22 -23.67
CA ALA A 143 2.00 11.04 -22.22
C ALA A 143 0.63 11.06 -21.52
N TRP A 144 -0.24 12.03 -21.86
CA TRP A 144 -1.59 12.10 -21.30
C TRP A 144 -2.47 10.90 -21.70
N VAL A 145 -2.42 10.50 -22.97
CA VAL A 145 -3.17 9.34 -23.47
C VAL A 145 -2.75 8.06 -22.74
N LEU A 146 -1.44 7.81 -22.63
CA LEU A 146 -0.91 6.63 -21.94
C LEU A 146 -1.29 6.64 -20.46
N THR A 147 -1.16 7.77 -19.78
CA THR A 147 -1.51 7.89 -18.36
C THR A 147 -3.00 7.62 -18.10
N CYS A 148 -3.90 8.10 -18.94
CA CYS A 148 -5.35 7.98 -18.70
C CYS A 148 -5.95 6.69 -19.28
N PHE A 149 -5.64 6.36 -20.54
CA PHE A 149 -6.32 5.28 -21.25
C PHE A 149 -5.70 3.92 -21.01
N LEU A 150 -4.40 3.82 -20.71
CA LEU A 150 -3.80 2.52 -20.42
C LEU A 150 -4.37 1.91 -19.13
N PRO A 151 -4.41 2.62 -17.97
CA PRO A 151 -5.03 2.07 -16.76
C PRO A 151 -6.53 1.83 -16.94
N LEU A 152 -7.23 2.69 -17.68
CA LEU A 152 -8.65 2.51 -17.99
C LEU A 152 -8.90 1.23 -18.81
N GLY A 153 -8.06 0.97 -19.81
CA GLY A 153 -8.12 -0.25 -20.62
C GLY A 153 -7.96 -1.49 -19.76
N VAL A 154 -6.96 -1.51 -18.86
CA VAL A 154 -6.76 -2.61 -17.90
C VAL A 154 -8.00 -2.76 -17.00
N ALA A 155 -8.52 -1.67 -16.44
CA ALA A 155 -9.69 -1.71 -15.56
C ALA A 155 -10.96 -2.25 -16.25
N LEU A 156 -11.18 -1.93 -17.52
CA LEU A 156 -12.33 -2.41 -18.29
C LEU A 156 -12.18 -3.84 -18.81
N SER A 157 -10.94 -4.32 -18.94
CA SER A 157 -10.63 -5.60 -19.57
C SER A 157 -11.09 -6.83 -18.77
N LYS A 158 -11.52 -6.65 -17.51
CA LYS A 158 -11.91 -7.72 -16.56
C LYS A 158 -10.86 -8.83 -16.36
N PHE A 159 -9.65 -8.68 -16.92
CA PHE A 159 -8.59 -9.70 -16.85
C PHE A 159 -7.99 -9.84 -15.45
N THR A 160 -8.14 -8.84 -14.58
CA THR A 160 -7.54 -8.83 -13.24
C THR A 160 -8.52 -8.27 -12.21
N GLY A 161 -8.68 -8.98 -11.08
CA GLY A 161 -9.48 -8.52 -9.93
C GLY A 161 -8.80 -7.41 -9.13
N PHE A 162 -9.55 -6.73 -8.26
CA PHE A 162 -9.03 -5.61 -7.47
C PHE A 162 -7.89 -6.05 -6.53
N ILE A 163 -8.08 -7.18 -5.84
CA ILE A 163 -7.05 -7.77 -4.97
C ILE A 163 -5.80 -8.15 -5.76
N GLN A 164 -5.95 -8.71 -6.96
CA GLN A 164 -4.82 -9.10 -7.80
C GLN A 164 -4.00 -7.90 -8.24
N ILE A 165 -4.63 -6.83 -8.73
CA ILE A 165 -3.91 -5.61 -9.14
C ILE A 165 -3.11 -5.02 -7.98
N ILE A 166 -3.71 -4.94 -6.79
CA ILE A 166 -3.03 -4.45 -5.59
C ILE A 166 -1.91 -5.40 -5.16
N GLY A 167 -2.15 -6.71 -5.19
CA GLY A 167 -1.16 -7.73 -4.86
C GLY A 167 0.06 -7.67 -5.77
N ILE A 168 -0.15 -7.59 -7.08
CA ILE A 168 0.90 -7.45 -8.09
C ILE A 168 1.67 -6.15 -7.88
N SER A 169 0.96 -5.03 -7.69
CA SER A 169 1.57 -3.73 -7.47
C SER A 169 2.44 -3.72 -6.21
N GLY A 170 1.97 -4.29 -5.10
CA GLY A 170 2.75 -4.39 -3.87
C GLY A 170 3.94 -5.31 -4.01
N SER A 171 3.72 -6.56 -4.41
CA SER A 171 4.80 -7.56 -4.49
C SER A 171 5.86 -7.18 -5.51
N ILE A 172 5.46 -6.80 -6.73
CA ILE A 172 6.41 -6.52 -7.82
C ILE A 172 6.97 -5.12 -7.68
N ALA A 173 6.14 -4.07 -7.76
CA ALA A 173 6.66 -2.71 -7.74
C ALA A 173 7.27 -2.37 -6.37
N GLY A 174 6.60 -2.76 -5.29
CA GLY A 174 7.14 -2.61 -3.94
C GLY A 174 8.38 -3.47 -3.70
N GLY A 175 8.37 -4.75 -4.10
CA GLY A 175 9.52 -5.64 -3.94
C GLY A 175 10.76 -5.15 -4.69
N LEU A 176 10.59 -4.71 -5.95
CA LEU A 176 11.66 -4.11 -6.73
C LEU A 176 12.17 -2.81 -6.09
N GLY A 177 11.27 -1.95 -5.61
CA GLY A 177 11.63 -0.75 -4.86
C GLY A 177 12.43 -1.06 -3.59
N GLY A 178 12.02 -2.09 -2.84
CA GLY A 178 12.72 -2.57 -1.65
C GLY A 178 14.12 -3.10 -1.98
N LEU A 179 14.27 -3.90 -3.05
CA LEU A 179 15.57 -4.38 -3.52
C LEU A 179 16.48 -3.21 -3.94
N ALA A 180 15.95 -2.23 -4.66
CA ALA A 180 16.68 -1.03 -5.03
C ALA A 180 17.20 -0.29 -3.79
N ILE A 181 16.39 -0.14 -2.73
CA ILE A 181 16.81 0.48 -1.47
C ILE A 181 17.96 -0.29 -0.81
N ILE A 182 17.92 -1.63 -0.80
CA ILE A 182 19.01 -2.45 -0.23
C ILE A 182 20.33 -2.18 -0.96
N PHE A 183 20.31 -2.20 -2.30
CA PHE A 183 21.51 -1.93 -3.10
C PHE A 183 21.99 -0.49 -2.94
N MET A 184 21.08 0.48 -2.96
CA MET A 184 21.39 1.89 -2.72
C MET A 184 22.02 2.09 -1.35
N HIS A 185 21.50 1.45 -0.30
CA HIS A 185 22.05 1.54 1.06
C HIS A 185 23.49 1.03 1.12
N ARG A 186 23.76 -0.14 0.53
CA ARG A 186 25.12 -0.71 0.48
C ARG A 186 26.09 0.18 -0.29
N ASN A 187 25.66 0.72 -1.43
CA ASN A 187 26.49 1.61 -2.23
C ASN A 187 26.74 2.94 -1.51
N ALA A 188 25.71 3.52 -0.88
CA ALA A 188 25.83 4.76 -0.13
C ALA A 188 26.76 4.65 1.09
N GLN A 189 26.92 3.47 1.69
CA GLN A 189 27.89 3.28 2.77
C GLN A 189 29.34 3.20 2.28
N LYS A 190 29.56 2.70 1.06
CA LYS A 190 30.91 2.58 0.48
C LYS A 190 31.38 3.87 -0.20
N MET A 191 30.46 4.57 -0.85
CA MET A 191 30.74 5.70 -1.74
C MET A 191 30.07 7.01 -1.27
N GLY A 192 29.48 7.04 -0.08
CA GLY A 192 28.73 8.19 0.39
C GLY A 192 29.62 9.31 0.94
N ASP A 193 29.53 10.49 0.33
CA ASP A 193 30.28 11.68 0.75
C ASP A 193 29.62 12.45 1.91
N ARG A 194 28.43 12.04 2.35
CA ARG A 194 27.63 12.73 3.38
C ARG A 194 27.40 11.86 4.61
N LYS A 195 27.53 12.46 5.80
CA LYS A 195 27.10 11.84 7.06
C LYS A 195 25.55 11.84 7.17
N PRO A 196 24.90 10.68 7.32
CA PRO A 196 23.44 10.59 7.39
C PRO A 196 22.89 11.05 8.76
N GLU A 197 21.61 11.44 8.79
CA GLU A 197 20.89 11.86 10.01
C GLU A 197 20.83 10.78 11.08
N TYR A 198 20.78 9.52 10.66
CA TYR A 198 21.02 8.35 11.50
C TYR A 198 21.65 7.25 10.64
N SER A 199 22.49 6.42 11.25
CA SER A 199 23.16 5.31 10.57
C SER A 199 22.68 3.97 11.11
N LEU A 200 22.34 3.06 10.21
CA LEU A 200 22.21 1.64 10.49
C LEU A 200 23.54 0.98 10.15
N LYS A 201 24.10 0.21 11.09
CA LYS A 201 25.24 -0.65 10.74
C LYS A 201 24.77 -1.68 9.70
N PRO A 202 25.50 -1.88 8.59
CA PRO A 202 25.15 -2.91 7.64
C PRO A 202 25.21 -4.25 8.35
N ARG A 203 24.09 -4.95 8.41
CA ARG A 203 24.04 -6.31 8.91
C ARG A 203 23.73 -7.19 7.72
N PHE A 204 24.73 -7.94 7.26
CA PHE A 204 24.58 -8.87 6.15
C PHE A 204 23.34 -9.76 6.29
N ILE A 205 23.05 -10.22 7.52
CA ILE A 205 21.88 -11.03 7.85
C ILE A 205 20.57 -10.29 7.58
N LEU A 206 20.45 -9.01 7.96
CA LEU A 206 19.23 -8.23 7.71
C LEU A 206 19.03 -7.97 6.21
N ASP A 207 20.10 -7.61 5.50
CA ASP A 207 20.02 -7.39 4.06
C ASP A 207 19.65 -8.68 3.32
N ALA A 208 20.25 -9.82 3.71
CA ALA A 208 19.94 -11.12 3.12
C ALA A 208 18.50 -11.53 3.41
N LEU A 209 18.02 -11.31 4.64
CA LEU A 209 16.62 -11.57 5.02
C LEU A 209 15.65 -10.73 4.17
N LEU A 210 15.87 -9.42 4.07
CA LEU A 210 15.04 -8.53 3.27
C LEU A 210 15.08 -8.88 1.78
N PHE A 211 16.26 -9.23 1.27
CA PHE A 211 16.43 -9.68 -0.12
C PHE A 211 15.61 -10.94 -0.40
N VAL A 212 15.65 -11.93 0.50
CA VAL A 212 14.85 -13.17 0.38
C VAL A 212 13.36 -12.87 0.48
N ILE A 213 12.94 -11.98 1.38
CA ILE A 213 11.53 -11.59 1.52
C ILE A 213 11.02 -10.93 0.23
N PHE A 214 11.76 -9.97 -0.34
CA PHE A 214 11.33 -9.28 -1.57
C PHE A 214 11.37 -10.19 -2.80
N THR A 215 12.46 -10.93 -2.99
CA THR A 215 12.57 -11.86 -4.14
C THR A 215 11.57 -13.01 -4.03
N GLY A 216 11.41 -13.60 -2.84
CA GLY A 216 10.42 -14.64 -2.56
C GLY A 216 9.00 -14.14 -2.80
N GLY A 217 8.68 -12.92 -2.35
CA GLY A 217 7.38 -12.29 -2.59
C GLY A 217 7.06 -12.06 -4.07
N ILE A 218 8.04 -11.60 -4.84
CA ILE A 218 7.93 -11.44 -6.30
C ILE A 218 7.69 -12.80 -6.96
N ILE A 219 8.52 -13.80 -6.65
CA ILE A 219 8.41 -15.15 -7.22
C ILE A 219 7.05 -15.77 -6.88
N TYR A 220 6.64 -15.70 -5.61
CA TYR A 220 5.33 -16.21 -5.18
C TYR A 220 4.19 -15.56 -5.96
N THR A 221 4.25 -14.25 -6.19
CA THR A 221 3.21 -13.52 -6.91
C THR A 221 3.17 -13.91 -8.39
N ILE A 222 4.34 -14.13 -9.02
CA ILE A 222 4.41 -14.59 -10.41
C ILE A 222 3.88 -16.03 -10.56
N LEU A 223 4.13 -16.90 -9.58
CA LEU A 223 3.65 -18.29 -9.61
C LEU A 223 2.15 -18.43 -9.32
N THR A 224 1.55 -17.43 -8.68
CA THR A 224 0.11 -17.42 -8.30
C THR A 224 -0.75 -16.56 -9.24
N LEU A 225 -0.13 -15.84 -10.16
CA LEU A 225 -0.75 -15.05 -11.24
C LEU A 225 -1.33 -15.96 -12.32
#